data_AF-A0A7C9J4T9-F1
#
_entry.id   AF-A0A7C9J4T9-F1
#
_cell.length_a   1.000
_cell.length_b   1.000
_cell.length_c   1.000
_cell.angle_alpha   90.00
_cell.angle_beta   90.00
_cell.angle_gamma   90.00
#
_symmetry.space_group_name_H-M   'P 1'
#
loop_
_entity.id
_entity.type
_entity.pdbx_description
1 polymer ?
#
loop_
_entity_poly.entity_id
_entity_poly.type
_entity_poly.pdbx_seq_one_letter_code
_entity_poly.pdbx_strand_id
1 'polypeptide(L)'
;MHQLGVSRPRLKAPTSEWSMGEMKKAALAVSLSEPHEMLIWDEPTNYLDIDAREQLQTLIQQVRPTMVLIDHDRHFIEETCTQQMTLNKFENIPHAY
;
A
#
# COMPACT_ATOMS: atom_id res chain seq x y z
N MET A 1 11.61 -11.80 -3.10
CA MET A 1 11.38 -10.44 -3.63
C MET A 1 10.21 -10.51 -4.61
N HIS A 2 9.04 -10.04 -4.19
CA HIS A 2 7.86 -9.97 -5.06
C HIS A 2 8.08 -8.92 -6.16
N GLN A 3 7.63 -9.19 -7.38
CA GLN A 3 7.78 -8.25 -8.50
C GLN A 3 6.42 -7.59 -8.74
N LEU A 4 6.15 -6.48 -8.06
CA LEU A 4 5.00 -5.61 -8.33
C LEU A 4 5.19 -4.91 -9.69
N GLY A 5 5.18 -5.67 -10.79
CA GLY A 5 5.28 -5.15 -12.15
C GLY A 5 6.59 -4.41 -12.49
N VAL A 6 7.64 -4.51 -11.69
CA VAL A 6 8.96 -3.93 -12.01
C VAL A 6 9.78 -4.92 -12.84
N SER A 7 10.08 -4.57 -14.10
CA SER A 7 10.83 -5.45 -15.00
C SER A 7 12.25 -5.70 -14.48
N ARG A 8 12.73 -6.95 -14.58
CA ARG A 8 14.08 -7.37 -14.14
C ARG A 8 15.24 -6.51 -14.67
N PRO A 9 15.22 -5.99 -15.92
CA PRO A 9 16.27 -5.07 -16.39
C PRO A 9 16.30 -3.74 -15.62
N ARG A 10 15.14 -3.25 -15.16
CA ARG A 10 15.01 -1.98 -14.43
C ARG A 10 15.61 -2.05 -13.03
N LEU A 11 15.56 -3.21 -12.37
CA LEU A 11 16.21 -3.43 -11.07
C LEU A 11 17.74 -3.23 -11.09
N LYS A 12 18.34 -3.18 -12.29
CA LYS A 12 19.78 -2.90 -12.48
C LYS A 12 20.09 -1.44 -12.80
N ALA A 13 19.08 -0.62 -13.10
CA ALA A 13 19.27 0.80 -13.36
C ALA A 13 19.44 1.57 -12.03
N PRO A 14 20.22 2.66 -12.01
CA PRO A 14 20.33 3.53 -10.84
C PRO A 14 18.95 3.97 -10.36
N THR A 15 18.70 3.95 -9.05
CA THR A 15 17.43 4.39 -8.46
C THR A 15 17.11 5.85 -8.76
N SER A 16 18.12 6.67 -9.10
CA SER A 16 17.97 8.05 -9.56
C SER A 16 17.21 8.20 -10.89
N GLU A 17 17.11 7.12 -11.68
CA GLU A 17 16.41 7.11 -12.97
C GLU A 17 14.98 6.55 -12.88
N TRP A 18 14.54 6.16 -11.67
CA TRP A 18 13.25 5.53 -11.49
C TRP A 18 12.15 6.57 -11.36
N SER A 19 10.99 6.26 -11.93
CA SER A 19 9.78 7.02 -11.65
C SER A 19 9.32 6.80 -10.21
N MET A 20 8.53 7.75 -9.67
CA MET A 20 7.92 7.62 -8.34
C MET A 20 7.07 6.35 -8.20
N GLY A 21 6.36 5.95 -9.27
CA GLY A 21 5.59 4.71 -9.30
C GLY A 21 6.48 3.46 -9.21
N GLU A 22 7.61 3.43 -9.93
CA GLU A 22 8.56 2.31 -9.85
C GLU A 22 9.21 2.21 -8.45
N MET A 23 9.63 3.34 -7.88
CA MET A 23 10.17 3.39 -6.52
C MET A 23 9.14 2.87 -5.50
N LYS A 24 7.89 3.32 -5.60
CA LYS A 24 6.82 2.87 -4.71
C LYS A 24 6.52 1.37 -4.87
N LYS A 25 6.41 0.87 -6.11
CA LYS A 25 6.20 -0.57 -6.36
C LYS A 25 7.31 -1.43 -5.75
N ALA A 26 8.56 -1.00 -5.85
CA ALA A 26 9.66 -1.71 -5.23
C ALA A 26 9.61 -1.65 -3.69
N ALA A 27 9.31 -0.49 -3.10
CA ALA A 27 9.20 -0.35 -1.65
C ALA A 27 8.08 -1.24 -1.06
N LEU A 28 6.91 -1.28 -1.71
CA LEU A 28 5.80 -2.15 -1.33
C LEU A 28 6.19 -3.64 -1.44
N ALA A 29 6.89 -4.01 -2.52
CA ALA A 29 7.34 -5.39 -2.71
C ALA A 29 8.37 -5.82 -1.65
N VAL A 30 9.29 -4.94 -1.28
CA VAL A 30 10.29 -5.19 -0.23
C VAL A 30 9.63 -5.32 1.13
N SER A 31 8.73 -4.40 1.49
CA SER A 31 8.02 -4.46 2.77
C SER A 31 7.14 -5.70 2.93
N LEU A 32 6.63 -6.30 1.84
CA LEU A 32 5.95 -7.60 1.90
C LEU A 32 6.89 -8.81 1.84
N SER A 33 8.17 -8.64 1.50
CA SER A 33 9.13 -9.74 1.34
C SER A 33 9.86 -10.09 2.63
N GLU A 34 9.76 -9.27 3.68
CA GLU A 34 10.45 -9.48 4.96
C GLU A 34 9.42 -9.71 6.09
N PRO A 35 9.77 -10.47 7.14
CA PRO A 35 8.89 -10.66 8.29
C PRO A 35 8.79 -9.35 9.09
N HIS A 36 7.58 -8.84 9.24
CA HIS A 36 7.27 -7.68 10.06
C HIS A 36 6.18 -8.05 11.08
N GLU A 37 6.26 -7.50 12.29
CA GLU A 37 5.18 -7.65 13.27
C GLU A 37 3.93 -6.84 12.86
N MET A 38 4.14 -5.69 12.22
CA MET A 38 3.07 -4.84 11.70
C MET A 38 3.60 -3.95 10.57
N LEU A 39 2.78 -3.75 9.53
CA LEU A 39 3.02 -2.77 8.46
C LEU A 39 2.11 -1.55 8.62
N ILE A 40 2.62 -0.36 8.28
CA ILE A 40 1.82 0.87 8.21
C ILE A 40 2.07 1.50 6.85
N TRP A 41 1.02 1.59 6.03
CA TRP A 41 1.08 2.20 4.71
C TRP A 41 0.16 3.40 4.60
N ASP A 42 0.68 4.47 4.02
CA ASP A 42 -0.03 5.70 3.72
C ASP A 42 -0.11 5.88 2.20
N GLU A 43 -1.32 5.89 1.67
CA GLU A 43 -1.65 6.00 0.23
C GLU A 43 -0.86 4.99 -0.64
N PRO A 44 -0.90 3.67 -0.35
CA PRO A 44 -0.13 2.68 -1.10
C PRO A 44 -0.57 2.57 -2.57
N THR A 45 -1.82 2.89 -2.91
CA THR A 45 -2.33 2.80 -4.29
C THR A 45 -1.90 3.97 -5.18
N ASN A 46 -1.46 5.10 -4.58
CA ASN A 46 -1.10 6.28 -5.34
C ASN A 46 0.11 6.00 -6.25
N TYR A 47 0.07 6.48 -7.49
CA TYR A 47 1.02 6.18 -8.58
C TYR A 47 1.04 4.72 -9.09
N LEU A 48 0.12 3.86 -8.64
CA LEU A 48 -0.06 2.52 -9.20
C LEU A 48 -1.11 2.56 -10.31
N ASP A 49 -0.77 1.96 -11.45
CA ASP A 49 -1.73 1.58 -12.49
C ASP A 49 -2.63 0.43 -12.02
N ILE A 50 -3.67 0.12 -12.79
CA ILE A 50 -4.68 -0.88 -12.43
C ILE A 50 -4.03 -2.25 -12.20
N ASP A 51 -3.19 -2.68 -13.13
CA ASP A 51 -2.49 -3.98 -13.06
C ASP A 51 -1.61 -4.09 -11.79
N ALA A 52 -0.88 -3.04 -11.42
CA ALA A 52 -0.06 -3.04 -10.21
C ALA A 52 -0.90 -3.07 -8.93
N ARG A 53 -2.10 -2.45 -8.92
CA ARG A 53 -3.02 -2.52 -7.79
C ARG A 53 -3.56 -3.93 -7.60
N GLU A 54 -4.00 -4.59 -8.66
CA GLU A 54 -4.49 -5.98 -8.61
C GLU A 54 -3.39 -6.95 -8.12
N GLN A 55 -2.15 -6.75 -8.58
CA GLN A 55 -1.01 -7.51 -8.08
C GLN A 55 -0.76 -7.26 -6.60
N LEU A 56 -0.85 -6.01 -6.14
CA LEU A 56 -0.69 -5.67 -4.73
C LEU A 56 -1.77 -6.31 -3.86
N GLN A 57 -3.03 -6.25 -4.28
CA GLN A 57 -4.15 -6.92 -3.60
C GLN A 57 -3.87 -8.41 -3.45
N THR A 58 -3.48 -9.07 -4.54
CA THR A 58 -3.14 -10.51 -4.56
C THR A 58 -2.02 -10.82 -3.59
N LEU A 59 -0.96 -10.00 -3.56
CA LEU A 59 0.17 -10.20 -2.65
C LEU A 59 -0.24 -10.02 -1.18
N ILE A 60 -1.05 -9.02 -0.85
CA ILE A 60 -1.57 -8.83 0.51
C ILE A 60 -2.38 -10.05 0.95
N GLN A 61 -3.25 -10.58 0.10
CA GLN A 61 -4.08 -11.76 0.39
C GLN A 61 -3.25 -13.05 0.58
N GLN A 62 -2.10 -13.14 -0.10
CA GLN A 62 -1.17 -14.27 0.01
C GLN A 62 -0.28 -14.18 1.26
N VAL A 63 0.32 -13.01 1.51
CA VAL A 63 1.24 -12.78 2.63
C VAL A 63 0.49 -12.67 3.95
N ARG A 64 -0.73 -12.13 3.92
CA ARG A 64 -1.62 -11.90 5.08
C ARG A 64 -0.91 -11.16 6.24
N PRO A 65 -0.25 -10.02 5.98
CA PRO A 65 0.43 -9.29 7.03
C PRO A 65 -0.58 -8.64 7.99
N THR A 66 -0.18 -8.47 9.24
CA THR A 66 -0.86 -7.51 10.14
C THR A 66 -0.53 -6.10 9.66
N MET A 67 -1.53 -5.28 9.33
CA MET A 67 -1.29 -3.93 8.82
C MET A 67 -2.32 -2.88 9.22
N VAL A 68 -1.88 -1.63 9.19
CA VAL A 68 -2.70 -0.43 9.10
C VAL A 68 -2.51 0.18 7.71
N LEU A 69 -3.60 0.44 7.02
CA LEU A 69 -3.60 0.95 5.64
C LEU A 69 -4.51 2.18 5.56
N ILE A 70 -3.95 3.27 5.06
CA ILE A 70 -4.66 4.53 4.82
C ILE A 70 -4.71 4.73 3.30
N ASP A 71 -5.90 4.82 2.73
CA ASP A 71 -6.06 5.07 1.29
C ASP A 71 -7.44 5.70 1.03
N HIS A 72 -7.59 6.35 -0.12
CA HIS A 72 -8.87 6.87 -0.59
C HIS A 72 -9.61 5.90 -1.53
N ASP A 73 -8.95 4.84 -2.02
CA ASP A 73 -9.52 3.80 -2.87
C ASP A 73 -10.33 2.79 -2.05
N ARG A 74 -11.66 2.99 -2.03
CA ARG A 74 -12.59 2.14 -1.28
C ARG A 74 -12.58 0.68 -1.74
N HIS A 75 -12.46 0.44 -3.05
CA HIS A 75 -12.46 -0.93 -3.56
C HIS A 75 -11.20 -1.66 -3.10
N PHE A 76 -10.05 -1.00 -3.15
CA PHE A 76 -8.81 -1.56 -2.64
C PHE A 76 -8.89 -1.89 -1.13
N ILE A 77 -9.46 -1.00 -0.32
CA ILE A 77 -9.68 -1.22 1.11
C ILE A 77 -10.62 -2.42 1.34
N GLU A 78 -11.73 -2.50 0.62
CA GLU A 78 -12.72 -3.57 0.75
C GLU A 78 -12.12 -4.96 0.42
N GLU A 79 -11.22 -5.04 -0.56
CA GLU A 79 -10.60 -6.30 -0.98
C GLU A 79 -9.40 -6.75 -0.13
N THR A 80 -8.81 -5.84 0.67
CA THR A 80 -7.53 -6.09 1.37
C THR A 80 -7.61 -6.02 2.89
N CYS A 81 -8.50 -5.20 3.45
CA CYS A 81 -8.58 -4.94 4.88
C CYS A 81 -9.67 -5.78 5.56
N THR A 82 -9.33 -6.40 6.70
CA THR A 82 -10.29 -7.17 7.50
C THR A 82 -11.16 -6.30 8.40
N GLN A 83 -10.77 -5.05 8.64
CA GLN A 83 -11.53 -4.05 9.41
C GLN A 83 -11.36 -2.68 8.75
N GLN A 84 -12.45 -1.91 8.71
CA GLN A 84 -12.47 -0.57 8.12
C GLN A 84 -12.85 0.47 9.18
N MET A 85 -12.22 1.63 9.14
CA MET A 85 -12.52 2.76 10.00
C MET A 85 -12.55 4.04 9.16
N THR A 86 -13.64 4.81 9.28
CA THR A 86 -13.73 6.14 8.68
C THR A 86 -13.30 7.18 9.70
N LEU A 87 -12.34 8.02 9.32
CA LEU A 87 -11.93 9.16 10.13
C LEU A 87 -12.81 10.37 9.76
N ASN A 88 -13.56 10.87 10.74
CA ASN A 88 -14.30 12.12 10.61
C ASN A 88 -13.43 13.27 11.12
N LYS A 89 -13.67 14.48 10.59
CA LYS A 89 -13.03 15.68 11.14
C LYS A 89 -13.39 15.83 12.61
N PHE A 90 -12.43 16.29 13.41
CA PHE A 90 -12.72 16.67 14.78
C PHE A 90 -13.77 17.79 14.78
N GLU A 91 -14.94 17.49 15.33
CA GLU A 91 -15.95 18.49 15.63
C GLU A 91 -15.81 18.85 17.11
N ASN A 92 -15.57 20.12 17.39
CA ASN A 92 -15.53 20.62 18.75
C ASN A 92 -16.97 20.66 19.27
N ILE A 93 -17.50 19.53 19.74
CA ILE A 93 -18.81 19.46 20.37
C ILE A 93 -18.68 20.25 21.68
N PRO A 94 -19.32 21.43 21.83
CA PRO A 94 -19.28 22.14 23.08
C PRO A 94 -19.92 21.23 24.12
N HIS A 95 -19.16 20.83 25.14
CA HIS A 95 -19.73 20.17 26.30
C HIS A 95 -20.73 21.14 26.93
N ALA A 96 -22.03 20.90 26.70
CA ALA A 96 -23.08 21.54 27.46
C ALA A 96 -22.94 21.02 28.90
N TYR A 97 -22.48 21.91 29.78
CA TYR A 97 -22.51 21.71 31.23
C TYR A 97 -23.97 21.69 31.72
#